data_AF-A0AAJ1W253-F1
#
_entry.id   AF-A0AAJ1W253-F1
#
_cell.length_a   1.000
_cell.length_b   1.000
_cell.length_c   1.000
_cell.angle_alpha   90.00
_cell.angle_beta   90.00
_cell.angle_gamma   90.00
#
_symmetry.space_group_name_H-M   'P 1'
#
loop_
_entity.id
_entity.type
_entity.pdbx_description
1 polymer ?
#
loop_
_entity_poly.entity_id
_entity_poly.type
_entity_poly.pdbx_seq_one_letter_code
_entity_poly.pdbx_strand_id
1 'polypeptide(L)'
;MSDIGVALDLDRLVLTRGRDFKWSFENVNAQGLPVDFPDGDLFFELGTHGEHNGAGHFEMYGADGGSYTVGIEGDAGVSDPLPFDASEQVLKQAIEGLAGIGAGNVSVVGYFTPQWIFIVDWSDAMPLSAGVVELFNATVSAAFGALDFITGGLGVTLDGHYESSSFVFRLTYKGSLLQQELINFVAGVISNIIDVINTALTNIEIFSGEIANIDAIYAPIRRFYYEFVNDKALTPVNALTVTPSLTGHTPSLTVTQDAKGRAPFTIWDFDITGSTASIKVESDDCDVIPSRTPWQLVFMPDGEASGGDPIARGKTWTQE
;
A
#
# COMPACT_ATOMS: atom_id res chain seq x y z
N MET A 1 -27.43 -5.46 35.35
CA MET A 1 -27.89 -6.62 34.57
C MET A 1 -29.33 -6.32 34.20
N SER A 2 -29.53 -5.73 33.02
CA SER A 2 -30.86 -5.47 32.48
C SER A 2 -31.46 -6.79 32.00
N ASP A 3 -32.50 -7.27 32.68
CA ASP A 3 -33.24 -8.47 32.27
C ASP A 3 -34.15 -8.13 31.07
N ILE A 4 -33.57 -8.14 29.86
CA ILE A 4 -34.30 -8.02 28.59
C ILE A 4 -34.60 -9.43 28.06
N GLY A 5 -35.87 -9.84 28.09
CA GLY A 5 -36.41 -10.97 27.31
C GLY A 5 -35.93 -12.39 27.66
N VAL A 6 -36.66 -13.39 27.14
CA VAL A 6 -36.52 -14.84 27.40
C VAL A 6 -35.08 -15.33 27.22
N ALA A 7 -34.60 -16.19 28.12
CA ALA A 7 -33.33 -16.92 27.98
C ALA A 7 -33.28 -17.65 26.63
N LEU A 8 -32.52 -17.10 25.69
CA LEU A 8 -32.30 -17.71 24.40
C LEU A 8 -31.54 -19.03 24.60
N ASP A 9 -32.09 -20.14 24.12
CA ASP A 9 -31.48 -21.49 24.17
C ASP A 9 -30.32 -21.63 23.14
N LEU A 10 -29.64 -20.52 22.88
CA LEU A 10 -28.86 -20.29 21.67
C LEU A 10 -27.38 -20.25 21.97
N ASP A 11 -26.82 -21.42 22.32
CA ASP A 11 -25.37 -21.62 22.23
C ASP A 11 -24.86 -21.61 20.77
N ARG A 12 -25.78 -21.59 19.78
CA ARG A 12 -25.50 -21.82 18.36
C ARG A 12 -26.23 -20.84 17.44
N LEU A 13 -25.45 -20.18 16.59
CA LEU A 13 -25.94 -19.41 15.43
C LEU A 13 -25.65 -20.22 14.16
N VAL A 14 -26.68 -20.69 13.46
CA VAL A 14 -26.48 -21.50 12.24
C VAL A 14 -26.50 -20.60 11.01
N LEU A 15 -25.42 -20.63 10.24
CA LEU A 15 -25.27 -19.91 8.97
C LEU A 15 -25.26 -20.91 7.81
N THR A 16 -26.20 -20.80 6.89
CA THR A 16 -26.25 -21.68 5.70
C THR A 16 -25.52 -21.02 4.53
N ARG A 17 -24.62 -21.76 3.89
CA ARG A 17 -23.84 -21.25 2.75
C ARG A 17 -24.74 -20.76 1.61
N GLY A 18 -24.42 -19.60 1.04
CA GLY A 18 -25.18 -19.00 -0.07
C GLY A 18 -26.63 -18.64 0.26
N ARG A 19 -26.97 -18.42 1.54
CA ARG A 19 -28.30 -17.99 2.00
C ARG A 19 -28.19 -16.79 2.92
N ASP A 20 -29.13 -15.86 2.77
CA ASP A 20 -29.30 -14.74 3.71
C ASP A 20 -29.56 -15.29 5.12
N PHE A 21 -28.95 -14.67 6.12
CA PHE A 21 -29.30 -14.88 7.51
C PHE A 21 -30.43 -13.91 7.88
N LYS A 22 -31.49 -14.44 8.50
CA LYS A 22 -32.61 -13.65 9.02
C LYS A 22 -32.96 -14.13 10.41
N TRP A 23 -33.12 -13.19 11.33
CA TRP A 23 -33.59 -13.49 12.66
C TRP A 23 -34.44 -12.34 13.20
N SER A 24 -35.46 -12.66 13.97
CA SER A 24 -36.25 -11.67 14.68
C SER A 24 -36.75 -12.26 15.99
N PHE A 25 -36.93 -11.39 16.98
CA PHE A 25 -37.51 -11.75 18.26
C PHE A 25 -38.24 -10.55 18.87
N GLU A 26 -39.12 -10.86 19.82
CA GLU A 26 -39.89 -9.86 20.55
C GLU A 26 -39.35 -9.74 21.98
N ASN A 27 -39.13 -8.50 22.43
CA ASN A 27 -38.85 -8.19 23.81
C ASN A 27 -40.13 -8.33 24.63
N VAL A 28 -40.10 -9.20 25.63
CA VAL A 28 -41.24 -9.50 26.49
C VAL A 28 -40.83 -9.39 27.96
N ASN A 29 -41.77 -8.98 28.81
CA ASN A 29 -41.55 -8.91 30.26
C ASN A 29 -41.69 -10.29 30.93
N ALA A 30 -41.56 -10.31 32.27
CA ALA A 30 -41.66 -11.53 33.08
C ALA A 30 -43.01 -12.28 32.95
N GLN A 31 -44.06 -11.61 32.46
CA GLN A 31 -45.39 -12.19 32.19
C GLN A 31 -45.54 -12.65 30.73
N GLY A 32 -44.51 -12.51 29.90
CA GLY A 32 -44.55 -12.82 28.47
C GLY A 32 -45.32 -11.80 27.63
N LEU A 33 -45.58 -10.60 28.17
CA LEU A 33 -46.23 -9.53 27.41
C LEU A 33 -45.18 -8.69 26.68
N PRO A 34 -45.43 -8.27 25.44
CA PRO A 34 -44.52 -7.41 24.68
C PRO A 34 -44.22 -6.10 25.42
N VAL A 35 -42.96 -5.69 25.40
CA VAL A 35 -42.49 -4.40 25.91
C VAL A 35 -41.52 -3.82 24.90
N ASP A 36 -41.62 -2.52 24.65
CA ASP A 36 -40.71 -1.84 23.74
C ASP A 36 -39.25 -1.98 24.20
N PHE A 37 -38.32 -2.08 23.26
CA PHE A 37 -36.90 -2.00 23.58
C PHE A 37 -36.58 -0.61 24.17
N PRO A 38 -35.68 -0.52 25.15
CA PRO A 38 -35.15 0.78 25.58
C PRO A 38 -34.40 1.47 24.42
N ASP A 39 -34.25 2.78 24.49
CA ASP A 39 -33.45 3.53 23.52
C ASP A 39 -31.99 3.03 23.53
N GLY A 40 -31.47 2.68 22.35
CA GLY A 40 -30.13 2.12 22.18
C GLY A 40 -30.01 1.22 20.95
N ASP A 41 -28.84 0.61 20.80
CA ASP A 41 -28.50 -0.28 19.70
C ASP A 41 -28.48 -1.75 20.15
N LEU A 42 -28.87 -2.66 19.27
CA LEU A 42 -28.79 -4.10 19.49
C LEU A 42 -28.05 -4.74 18.31
N PHE A 43 -27.01 -5.52 18.57
CA PHE A 43 -26.20 -6.12 17.51
C PHE A 43 -25.56 -7.44 17.91
N PHE A 44 -25.22 -8.25 16.90
CA PHE A 44 -24.26 -9.33 17.07
C PHE A 44 -22.84 -8.82 16.93
N GLU A 45 -21.96 -9.26 17.82
CA GLU A 45 -20.52 -9.09 17.70
C GLU A 45 -19.89 -10.47 17.47
N LEU A 46 -19.28 -10.68 16.31
CA LEU A 46 -18.66 -11.95 15.92
C LEU A 46 -17.13 -11.81 15.92
N GLY A 47 -16.44 -12.58 16.76
CA GLY A 47 -14.97 -12.59 16.85
C GLY A 47 -14.32 -13.31 15.68
N THR A 48 -14.22 -12.66 14.53
CA THR A 48 -13.74 -13.28 13.28
C THR A 48 -12.20 -13.39 13.20
N HIS A 49 -11.45 -12.82 14.15
CA HIS A 49 -9.99 -12.97 14.33
C HIS A 49 -9.13 -12.69 13.07
N GLY A 50 -9.67 -11.97 12.08
CA GLY A 50 -8.98 -11.57 10.86
C GLY A 50 -8.42 -10.15 10.92
N GLU A 51 -8.18 -9.63 12.13
CA GLU A 51 -7.73 -8.25 12.32
C GLU A 51 -6.38 -8.03 11.65
N HIS A 52 -6.32 -6.98 10.85
CA HIS A 52 -5.08 -6.51 10.28
C HIS A 52 -5.18 -5.03 9.98
N ASN A 53 -4.01 -4.42 9.95
CA ASN A 53 -3.91 -3.02 9.62
C ASN A 53 -4.20 -2.80 8.13
N GLY A 54 -4.72 -1.61 7.82
CA GLY A 54 -4.72 -1.15 6.44
C GLY A 54 -3.30 -0.81 6.02
N ALA A 55 -2.85 -1.31 4.87
CA ALA A 55 -1.47 -1.12 4.42
C ALA A 55 -1.40 -1.02 2.90
N GLY A 56 -0.31 -0.47 2.41
CA GLY A 56 -0.02 -0.37 0.99
C GLY A 56 1.37 0.19 0.76
N HIS A 57 1.66 0.51 -0.50
CA HIS A 57 2.94 1.07 -0.85
C HIS A 57 2.88 2.00 -2.07
N PHE A 58 3.84 2.90 -2.13
CA PHE A 58 4.15 3.76 -3.28
C PHE A 58 5.38 3.22 -3.99
N GLU A 59 5.38 3.21 -5.32
CA GLU A 59 6.57 2.92 -6.12
C GLU A 59 6.85 4.04 -7.11
N MET A 60 8.07 4.57 -7.09
CA MET A 60 8.53 5.61 -8.00
C MET A 60 9.71 5.13 -8.82
N TYR A 61 9.65 5.35 -10.13
CA TYR A 61 10.69 4.97 -11.10
C TYR A 61 11.08 6.16 -11.97
N GLY A 62 12.34 6.24 -12.39
CA GLY A 62 12.80 7.15 -13.44
C GLY A 62 12.76 8.65 -13.11
N ALA A 63 12.37 9.02 -11.89
CA ALA A 63 12.24 10.41 -11.47
C ALA A 63 13.54 10.97 -10.88
N ASP A 64 13.91 12.18 -11.31
CA ASP A 64 15.06 12.96 -10.80
C ASP A 64 14.65 14.34 -10.26
N GLY A 65 13.35 14.65 -10.32
CA GLY A 65 12.79 15.94 -10.00
C GLY A 65 11.26 15.97 -10.05
N GLY A 66 10.71 17.17 -9.88
CA GLY A 66 9.27 17.42 -9.89
C GLY A 66 8.58 17.17 -8.55
N SER A 67 7.26 16.98 -8.60
CA SER A 67 6.41 16.84 -7.42
C SER A 67 5.22 15.89 -7.65
N TYR A 68 4.52 15.53 -6.59
CA TYR A 68 3.29 14.75 -6.65
C TYR A 68 2.35 15.14 -5.50
N THR A 69 1.05 14.87 -5.66
CA THR A 69 0.08 14.96 -4.56
C THR A 69 -0.45 13.59 -4.20
N VAL A 70 -0.89 13.43 -2.95
CA VAL A 70 -1.56 12.21 -2.45
C VAL A 70 -3.00 12.55 -2.12
N GLY A 71 -3.94 11.66 -2.44
CA GLY A 71 -5.35 11.78 -2.11
C GLY A 71 -5.95 10.46 -1.64
N ILE A 72 -7.26 10.44 -1.43
CA ILE A 72 -8.04 9.24 -1.11
C ILE A 72 -9.05 9.01 -2.23
N GLU A 73 -9.19 7.77 -2.70
CA GLU A 73 -10.18 7.41 -3.70
C GLU A 73 -11.60 7.78 -3.23
N GLY A 74 -12.31 8.53 -4.07
CA GLY A 74 -13.66 9.03 -3.78
C GLY A 74 -13.70 10.33 -2.96
N ASP A 75 -12.56 10.87 -2.55
CA ASP A 75 -12.44 12.19 -1.90
C ASP A 75 -11.86 13.24 -2.89
N ALA A 76 -12.32 14.48 -2.76
CA ALA A 76 -11.77 15.62 -3.50
C ALA A 76 -10.55 16.25 -2.81
N GLY A 77 -10.32 15.94 -1.53
CA GLY A 77 -9.16 16.41 -0.77
C GLY A 77 -7.86 15.73 -1.22
N VAL A 78 -6.84 16.55 -1.48
CA VAL A 78 -5.47 16.10 -1.75
C VAL A 78 -4.50 16.84 -0.85
N SER A 79 -3.32 16.27 -0.63
CA SER A 79 -2.22 16.91 0.06
C SER A 79 -1.70 18.13 -0.71
N ASP A 80 -0.93 18.98 -0.03
CA ASP A 80 -0.02 19.90 -0.71
C ASP A 80 0.99 19.13 -1.60
N PRO A 81 1.54 19.78 -2.65
CA PRO A 81 2.56 19.15 -3.50
C PRO A 81 3.79 18.71 -2.70
N LEU A 82 4.08 17.42 -2.76
CA LEU A 82 5.27 16.79 -2.21
C LEU A 82 6.38 16.82 -3.27
N PRO A 83 7.61 17.26 -2.94
CA PRO A 83 8.71 17.11 -3.87
C PRO A 83 9.02 15.62 -4.11
N PHE A 84 9.57 15.28 -5.28
CA PHE A 84 9.91 13.89 -5.61
C PHE A 84 10.83 13.22 -4.57
N ASP A 85 11.67 14.03 -3.91
CA ASP A 85 12.63 13.61 -2.91
C ASP A 85 12.13 13.68 -1.46
N ALA A 86 10.82 13.92 -1.27
CA ALA A 86 10.18 13.95 0.05
C ALA A 86 10.61 12.77 0.93
N SER A 87 10.92 13.06 2.20
CA SER A 87 11.28 12.03 3.17
C SER A 87 10.05 11.25 3.63
N GLU A 88 10.30 10.11 4.30
CA GLU A 88 9.26 9.30 4.94
C GLU A 88 8.39 10.13 5.89
N GLN A 89 9.01 11.05 6.64
CA GLN A 89 8.29 11.93 7.57
C GLN A 89 7.38 12.93 6.85
N VAL A 90 7.83 13.51 5.73
CA VAL A 90 7.00 14.43 4.95
C VAL A 90 5.84 13.69 4.30
N LEU A 91 6.08 12.51 3.73
CA LEU A 91 5.01 11.68 3.16
C LEU A 91 4.01 11.24 4.24
N LYS A 92 4.48 10.81 5.41
CA LYS A 92 3.63 10.49 6.56
C LYS A 92 2.73 11.67 6.93
N GLN A 93 3.29 12.87 7.08
CA GLN A 93 2.52 14.07 7.44
C GLN A 93 1.49 14.43 6.37
N ALA A 94 1.82 14.26 5.09
CA ALA A 94 0.87 14.49 4.02
C ALA A 94 -0.32 13.52 4.06
N ILE A 95 -0.09 12.23 4.33
CA ILE A 95 -1.17 11.24 4.47
C ILE A 95 -2.01 11.52 5.73
N GLU A 96 -1.37 11.84 6.85
CA GLU A 96 -2.07 12.19 8.11
C GLU A 96 -2.91 13.48 8.00
N GLY A 97 -2.51 14.39 7.10
CA GLY A 97 -3.23 15.62 6.79
C GLY A 97 -4.47 15.42 5.91
N LEU A 98 -4.67 14.24 5.33
CA LEU A 98 -5.88 13.93 4.56
C LEU A 98 -7.10 13.82 5.48
N ALA A 99 -8.25 14.27 4.98
CA ALA A 99 -9.49 14.21 5.72
C ALA A 99 -9.81 12.77 6.13
N GLY A 100 -10.16 12.58 7.41
CA GLY A 100 -10.53 11.27 7.94
C GLY A 100 -9.36 10.35 8.36
N ILE A 101 -8.09 10.73 8.15
CA ILE A 101 -6.93 9.97 8.65
C ILE A 101 -6.51 10.48 10.03
N GLY A 102 -6.06 11.73 10.13
CA GLY A 102 -5.63 12.35 11.38
C GLY A 102 -4.18 12.06 11.78
N ALA A 103 -3.62 12.94 12.62
CA ALA A 103 -2.23 12.86 13.07
C ALA A 103 -1.96 11.65 13.96
N GLY A 104 -0.80 11.01 13.77
CA GLY A 104 -0.38 9.83 14.52
C GLY A 104 -0.93 8.50 14.00
N ASN A 105 -1.78 8.50 12.98
CA ASN A 105 -2.45 7.30 12.46
C ASN A 105 -1.75 6.65 11.27
N VAL A 106 -0.53 7.09 10.92
CA VAL A 106 0.23 6.52 9.79
C VAL A 106 1.68 6.20 10.22
N SER A 107 2.16 5.03 9.79
CA SER A 107 3.58 4.66 9.78
C SER A 107 4.06 4.56 8.34
N VAL A 108 5.26 5.07 8.05
CA VAL A 108 5.86 5.01 6.70
C VAL A 108 7.31 4.54 6.83
N VAL A 109 7.72 3.63 5.95
CA VAL A 109 9.11 3.17 5.82
C VAL A 109 9.52 3.19 4.36
N GLY A 110 10.67 3.78 4.06
CA GLY A 110 11.22 3.97 2.72
C GLY A 110 12.37 3.01 2.44
N TYR A 111 12.33 2.44 1.24
CA TYR A 111 13.38 1.58 0.68
C TYR A 111 13.79 2.13 -0.68
N PHE A 112 15.10 2.22 -0.88
CA PHE A 112 15.69 2.89 -2.03
C PHE A 112 16.61 1.94 -2.74
N THR A 113 16.40 1.79 -4.04
CA THR A 113 17.33 1.06 -4.91
C THR A 113 18.05 2.08 -5.78
N PRO A 114 19.34 2.38 -5.50
CA PRO A 114 20.14 3.26 -6.32
C PRO A 114 20.08 2.86 -7.80
N GLN A 115 19.81 3.84 -8.65
CA GLN A 115 19.81 3.64 -10.09
C GLN A 115 20.36 4.88 -10.81
N TRP A 116 21.18 4.61 -11.82
CA TRP A 116 21.67 5.60 -12.77
C TRP A 116 21.18 5.24 -14.16
N ILE A 117 20.70 6.26 -14.87
CA ILE A 117 20.26 6.14 -16.26
C ILE A 117 21.24 6.96 -17.09
N PHE A 118 21.97 6.29 -17.96
CA PHE A 118 22.89 6.91 -18.91
C PHE A 118 22.22 6.97 -20.27
N ILE A 119 22.20 8.16 -20.88
CA ILE A 119 21.67 8.38 -22.22
C ILE A 119 22.84 8.85 -23.08
N VAL A 120 23.21 8.02 -24.04
CA VAL A 120 24.29 8.30 -24.99
C VAL A 120 23.67 8.73 -26.31
N ASP A 121 23.81 10.00 -26.62
CA ASP A 121 23.34 10.59 -27.88
C ASP A 121 24.45 10.57 -28.92
N TRP A 122 24.11 10.15 -30.13
CA TRP A 122 25.03 10.16 -31.26
C TRP A 122 24.99 11.51 -31.98
N SER A 123 26.14 11.99 -32.47
CA SER A 123 26.29 13.30 -33.12
C SER A 123 25.61 13.39 -34.48
N ASP A 124 25.40 12.25 -35.13
CA ASP A 124 24.60 12.09 -36.34
C ASP A 124 23.71 10.86 -36.18
N ALA A 125 22.76 10.65 -37.11
CA ALA A 125 22.03 9.39 -37.25
C ALA A 125 22.99 8.29 -37.72
N MET A 126 23.93 7.90 -36.87
CA MET A 126 24.81 6.78 -37.09
C MET A 126 23.91 5.57 -37.32
N PRO A 127 23.97 4.92 -38.49
CA PRO A 127 23.23 3.69 -38.70
C PRO A 127 23.84 2.65 -37.76
N LEU A 128 23.20 2.45 -36.61
CA LEU A 128 23.61 1.42 -35.66
C LEU A 128 23.34 0.06 -36.28
N SER A 129 24.33 -0.41 -37.03
CA SER A 129 24.36 -1.81 -37.47
C SER A 129 24.37 -2.71 -36.24
N ALA A 130 23.84 -3.93 -36.36
CA ALA A 130 23.83 -4.88 -35.26
C ALA A 130 25.22 -5.09 -34.64
N GLY A 131 26.29 -5.03 -35.45
CA GLY A 131 27.67 -5.15 -34.97
C GLY A 131 28.15 -3.96 -34.13
N VAL A 132 27.67 -2.75 -34.41
CA VAL A 132 27.98 -1.56 -33.59
C VAL A 132 27.27 -1.65 -32.24
N VAL A 133 26.00 -2.08 -32.24
CA VAL A 133 25.23 -2.32 -31.01
C VAL A 133 25.87 -3.40 -30.14
N GLU A 134 26.30 -4.51 -30.74
CA GLU A 134 26.98 -5.60 -30.03
C GLU A 134 28.33 -5.15 -29.46
N LEU A 135 29.15 -4.41 -30.23
CA LEU A 135 30.42 -3.86 -29.76
C LEU A 135 30.23 -2.85 -28.63
N PHE A 136 29.22 -2.00 -28.74
CA PHE A 136 28.88 -1.02 -27.71
C PHE A 136 28.43 -1.73 -26.42
N ASN A 137 27.52 -2.69 -26.52
CA ASN A 137 27.09 -3.52 -25.38
C ASN A 137 28.27 -4.27 -24.72
N ALA A 138 29.17 -4.83 -25.52
CA ALA A 138 30.36 -5.53 -25.02
C ALA A 138 31.32 -4.57 -24.29
N THR A 139 31.54 -3.38 -24.84
CA THR A 139 32.36 -2.32 -24.23
C THR A 139 31.82 -1.90 -22.90
N VAL A 140 30.53 -1.57 -22.86
CA VAL A 140 29.89 -1.08 -21.63
C VAL A 140 29.85 -2.19 -20.60
N SER A 141 29.53 -3.42 -20.98
CA SER A 141 29.62 -4.59 -20.09
C SER A 141 31.03 -4.80 -19.53
N ALA A 142 32.08 -4.61 -20.33
CA ALA A 142 33.47 -4.73 -19.87
C ALA A 142 33.87 -3.60 -18.90
N ALA A 143 33.44 -2.36 -19.17
CA ALA A 143 33.65 -1.22 -18.28
C ALA A 143 32.99 -1.44 -16.92
N PHE A 144 31.78 -2.00 -16.90
CA PHE A 144 31.08 -2.33 -15.66
C PHE A 144 31.64 -3.57 -14.96
N GLY A 145 32.13 -4.58 -15.69
CA GLY A 145 32.88 -5.68 -15.09
C GLY A 145 34.14 -5.20 -14.37
N ALA A 146 34.81 -4.18 -14.91
CA ALA A 146 35.93 -3.54 -14.24
C ALA A 146 35.49 -2.75 -12.99
N LEU A 147 34.34 -2.08 -13.02
CA LEU A 147 33.76 -1.43 -11.83
C LEU A 147 33.40 -2.45 -10.74
N ASP A 148 32.79 -3.58 -11.08
CA ASP A 148 32.44 -4.63 -10.11
C ASP A 148 33.70 -5.18 -9.42
N PHE A 149 34.80 -5.33 -10.17
CA PHE A 149 36.11 -5.71 -9.62
C PHE A 149 36.70 -4.64 -8.69
N ILE A 150 36.68 -3.36 -9.09
CA ILE A 150 37.26 -2.25 -8.32
C ILE A 150 36.47 -1.99 -7.03
N THR A 151 35.18 -2.22 -7.07
CA THR A 151 34.26 -1.90 -5.96
C THR A 151 33.95 -3.10 -5.07
N GLY A 152 34.61 -4.23 -5.30
CA GLY A 152 34.51 -5.42 -4.45
C GLY A 152 33.19 -6.18 -4.59
N GLY A 153 32.53 -6.10 -5.75
CA GLY A 153 31.27 -6.78 -6.01
C GLY A 153 30.06 -5.94 -5.60
N LEU A 154 29.92 -4.71 -6.12
CA LEU A 154 28.79 -3.82 -5.83
C LEU A 154 27.42 -4.45 -6.11
N GLY A 155 27.35 -5.58 -6.81
CA GLY A 155 26.09 -6.29 -6.99
C GLY A 155 25.10 -5.44 -7.77
N VAL A 156 25.52 -4.93 -8.92
CA VAL A 156 24.70 -4.14 -9.83
C VAL A 156 24.16 -5.01 -10.98
N THR A 157 23.05 -4.60 -11.57
CA THR A 157 22.60 -5.04 -12.89
C THR A 157 22.77 -3.91 -13.89
N LEU A 158 23.09 -4.27 -15.12
CA LEU A 158 23.14 -3.37 -16.25
C LEU A 158 22.12 -3.84 -17.28
N ASP A 159 21.20 -2.95 -17.64
CA ASP A 159 20.22 -3.19 -18.69
C ASP A 159 20.37 -2.07 -19.72
N GLY A 160 20.55 -2.45 -20.99
CA GLY A 160 20.79 -1.50 -22.08
C GLY A 160 19.85 -1.72 -23.24
N HIS A 161 19.31 -0.66 -23.81
CA HIS A 161 18.49 -0.71 -25.01
C HIS A 161 18.64 0.54 -25.87
N TYR A 162 18.25 0.41 -27.13
CA TYR A 162 18.31 1.52 -28.09
C TYR A 162 16.95 2.21 -28.21
N GLU A 163 16.95 3.54 -28.15
CA GLU A 163 15.78 4.40 -28.29
C GLU A 163 16.00 5.41 -29.43
N SER A 164 15.40 5.18 -30.61
CA SER A 164 15.38 6.10 -31.77
C SER A 164 16.74 6.63 -32.28
N SER A 165 17.44 7.44 -31.50
CA SER A 165 18.73 8.10 -31.76
C SER A 165 19.71 8.04 -30.57
N SER A 166 19.34 7.36 -29.49
CA SER A 166 20.08 7.35 -28.24
C SER A 166 20.20 5.93 -27.73
N PHE A 167 21.33 5.61 -27.10
CA PHE A 167 21.47 4.37 -26.36
C PHE A 167 21.26 4.64 -24.88
N VAL A 168 20.33 3.91 -24.26
CA VAL A 168 20.00 4.07 -22.85
C VAL A 168 20.54 2.89 -22.05
N PHE A 169 21.26 3.16 -20.97
CA PHE A 169 21.67 2.17 -19.99
C PHE A 169 21.09 2.47 -18.63
N ARG A 170 20.67 1.43 -17.92
CA ARG A 170 20.27 1.50 -16.52
C ARG A 170 21.22 0.66 -15.71
N LEU A 171 21.94 1.33 -14.83
CA LEU A 171 22.72 0.69 -13.79
C LEU A 171 21.89 0.67 -12.51
N THR A 172 21.50 -0.52 -12.06
CA THR A 172 20.63 -0.68 -10.88
C THR A 172 21.34 -1.49 -9.82
N TYR A 173 21.42 -0.98 -8.60
CA TYR A 173 21.92 -1.75 -7.46
C TYR A 173 20.95 -2.90 -7.15
N LYS A 174 21.44 -4.12 -6.91
CA LYS A 174 20.56 -5.28 -6.62
C LYS A 174 19.95 -5.23 -5.22
N GLY A 175 20.59 -4.50 -4.30
CA GLY A 175 20.08 -4.35 -2.95
C GLY A 175 19.03 -3.24 -2.83
N SER A 176 18.47 -3.16 -1.64
CA SER A 176 17.65 -2.04 -1.22
C SER A 176 18.25 -1.45 0.05
N LEU A 177 18.25 -0.13 0.11
CA LEU A 177 18.90 0.65 1.15
C LEU A 177 17.86 1.48 1.89
N LEU A 178 18.06 1.68 3.18
CA LEU A 178 17.35 2.71 3.93
C LEU A 178 17.84 4.10 3.51
N GLN A 179 17.06 5.14 3.80
CA GLN A 179 17.37 6.52 3.38
C GLN A 179 18.79 6.96 3.80
N GLN A 180 19.22 6.61 5.03
CA GLN A 180 20.55 6.98 5.53
C GLN A 180 21.69 6.23 4.85
N GLU A 181 21.46 4.97 4.48
CA GLU A 181 22.43 4.14 3.77
C GLU A 181 22.59 4.60 2.33
N LEU A 182 21.50 5.03 1.70
CA LEU A 182 21.49 5.62 0.36
C LEU A 182 22.42 6.82 0.26
N ILE A 183 22.33 7.77 1.20
CA ILE A 183 23.15 9.00 1.20
C ILE A 183 24.65 8.64 1.20
N ASN A 184 25.04 7.70 2.06
CA ASN A 184 26.43 7.25 2.16
C ASN A 184 26.89 6.50 0.91
N PHE A 185 26.02 5.65 0.36
CA PHE A 185 26.30 4.87 -0.85
C PHE A 185 26.54 5.78 -2.07
N VAL A 186 25.64 6.73 -2.28
CA VAL A 186 25.66 7.66 -3.42
C VAL A 186 26.94 8.50 -3.43
N ALA A 187 27.36 9.02 -2.28
CA ALA A 187 28.55 9.86 -2.18
C ALA A 187 29.85 9.13 -2.56
N GLY A 188 29.93 7.81 -2.39
CA GLY A 188 31.13 7.02 -2.69
C GLY A 188 31.17 6.42 -4.11
N VAL A 189 30.02 6.34 -4.78
CA VAL A 189 29.84 5.52 -5.99
C VAL A 189 29.67 6.36 -7.26
N ILE A 190 29.05 7.56 -7.17
CA ILE A 190 28.74 8.39 -8.35
C ILE A 190 29.97 8.81 -9.16
N SER A 191 31.01 9.34 -8.50
CA SER A 191 32.16 9.90 -9.22
C SER A 191 32.91 8.82 -10.01
N ASN A 192 33.07 7.64 -9.43
CA ASN A 192 33.83 6.56 -10.04
C ASN A 192 33.11 5.94 -11.23
N ILE A 193 31.77 5.85 -11.19
CA ILE A 193 31.01 5.25 -12.30
C ILE A 193 31.02 6.15 -13.53
N ILE A 194 30.75 7.45 -13.34
CA ILE A 194 30.69 8.40 -14.45
C ILE A 194 32.06 8.47 -15.14
N ASP A 195 33.14 8.55 -14.35
CA ASP A 195 34.50 8.61 -14.89
C ASP A 195 34.89 7.34 -15.66
N VAL A 196 34.52 6.15 -15.17
CA VAL A 196 34.81 4.89 -15.86
C VAL A 196 34.03 4.77 -17.17
N ILE A 197 32.76 5.15 -17.20
CA ILE A 197 31.94 5.09 -18.42
C ILE A 197 32.46 6.08 -19.45
N ASN A 198 32.69 7.34 -19.06
CA ASN A 198 33.25 8.35 -19.96
C ASN A 198 34.58 7.87 -20.54
N THR A 199 35.48 7.39 -19.69
CA THR A 199 36.79 6.86 -20.12
C THR A 199 36.65 5.65 -21.06
N ALA A 200 35.75 4.72 -20.77
CA ALA A 200 35.56 3.53 -21.59
C ALA A 200 34.97 3.86 -22.98
N LEU A 201 34.01 4.77 -23.04
CA LEU A 201 33.33 5.12 -24.29
C LEU A 201 34.18 6.04 -25.18
N THR A 202 34.90 7.01 -24.61
CA THR A 202 35.72 7.93 -25.40
C THR A 202 37.01 7.32 -25.92
N ASN A 203 37.50 6.23 -25.29
CA ASN A 203 38.76 5.57 -25.68
C ASN A 203 38.61 4.56 -26.83
N ILE A 204 37.39 4.31 -27.32
CA ILE A 204 37.16 3.47 -28.49
C ILE A 204 37.15 4.34 -29.74
N GLU A 205 38.12 4.11 -30.63
CA GLU A 205 38.29 4.88 -31.87
C GLU A 205 37.00 4.96 -32.71
N ILE A 206 36.20 3.88 -32.72
CA ILE A 206 34.92 3.81 -33.46
C ILE A 206 33.86 4.78 -32.90
N PHE A 207 33.91 5.11 -31.61
CA PHE A 207 32.98 6.05 -30.97
C PHE A 207 33.58 7.45 -30.83
N SER A 208 34.88 7.61 -31.10
CA SER A 208 35.58 8.88 -30.99
C SER A 208 35.06 9.88 -32.03
N GLY A 209 34.44 10.96 -31.56
CA GLY A 209 33.84 11.99 -32.41
C GLY A 209 32.40 11.71 -32.88
N GLU A 210 31.84 10.54 -32.58
CA GLU A 210 30.47 10.14 -32.94
C GLU A 210 29.47 10.27 -31.78
N ILE A 211 29.96 10.39 -30.54
CA ILE A 211 29.12 10.67 -29.37
C ILE A 211 28.97 12.19 -29.24
N ALA A 212 27.73 12.69 -29.35
CA ALA A 212 27.41 14.09 -29.12
C ALA A 212 27.35 14.42 -27.64
N ASN A 213 26.70 13.55 -26.86
CA ASN A 213 26.45 13.80 -25.45
C ASN A 213 26.32 12.49 -24.67
N ILE A 214 26.69 12.54 -23.38
CA ILE A 214 26.42 11.48 -22.41
C ILE A 214 25.74 12.16 -21.22
N ASP A 215 24.44 11.96 -21.08
CA ASP A 215 23.71 12.39 -19.91
C ASP A 215 23.70 11.27 -18.86
N ALA A 216 23.96 11.63 -17.61
CA ALA A 216 23.88 10.73 -16.47
C ALA A 216 22.81 11.24 -15.49
N ILE A 217 21.71 10.51 -15.40
CA ILE A 217 20.57 10.84 -14.55
C ILE A 217 20.59 9.92 -13.33
N TYR A 218 20.63 10.49 -12.12
CA TYR A 218 20.44 9.72 -10.90
C TYR A 218 18.95 9.66 -10.55
N ALA A 219 18.33 8.51 -10.77
CA ALA A 219 16.90 8.29 -10.61
C ALA A 219 16.66 7.04 -9.75
N PRO A 220 16.86 7.10 -8.43
CA PRO A 220 16.71 5.93 -7.57
C PRO A 220 15.26 5.43 -7.60
N ILE A 221 15.08 4.11 -7.61
CA ILE A 221 13.76 3.51 -7.42
C ILE A 221 13.40 3.72 -5.95
N ARG A 222 12.26 4.36 -5.69
CA ARG A 222 11.79 4.64 -4.32
C ARG A 222 10.56 3.80 -4.05
N ARG A 223 10.58 3.05 -2.94
CA ARG A 223 9.42 2.32 -2.41
C ARG A 223 9.10 2.81 -1.02
N PHE A 224 7.91 3.32 -0.81
CA PHE A 224 7.44 3.70 0.52
C PHE A 224 6.31 2.77 0.92
N TYR A 225 6.50 1.99 1.97
CA TYR A 225 5.44 1.20 2.58
C TYR A 225 4.76 2.04 3.63
N TYR A 226 3.43 2.07 3.60
CA TYR A 226 2.63 2.73 4.62
C TYR A 226 1.73 1.72 5.32
N GLU A 227 1.47 1.99 6.59
CA GLU A 227 0.54 1.25 7.42
C GLU A 227 -0.29 2.24 8.23
N PHE A 228 -1.62 2.07 8.20
CA PHE A 228 -2.49 2.77 9.12
C PHE A 228 -2.35 2.14 10.50
N VAL A 229 -2.15 2.96 11.51
CA VAL A 229 -1.90 2.55 12.90
C VAL A 229 -2.86 3.27 13.85
N ASN A 230 -2.84 2.88 15.13
CA ASN A 230 -3.67 3.47 16.18
C ASN A 230 -5.17 3.46 15.78
N ASP A 231 -5.83 4.61 15.78
CA ASP A 231 -7.27 4.71 15.55
C ASP A 231 -7.67 4.32 14.12
N LYS A 232 -6.72 4.28 13.19
CA LYS A 232 -6.95 3.86 11.79
C LYS A 232 -6.42 2.49 11.47
N ALA A 233 -5.81 1.80 12.43
CA ALA A 233 -5.28 0.45 12.25
C ALA A 233 -6.31 -0.48 11.64
N LEU A 234 -7.39 -0.71 12.37
CA LEU A 234 -8.39 -1.73 12.05
C LEU A 234 -9.62 -1.14 11.34
N THR A 235 -9.56 0.13 10.94
CA THR A 235 -10.63 0.80 10.20
C THR A 235 -10.39 0.70 8.70
N PRO A 236 -11.37 0.26 7.90
CA PRO A 236 -11.26 0.32 6.46
C PRO A 236 -11.07 1.76 5.99
N VAL A 237 -9.95 2.03 5.31
CA VAL A 237 -9.69 3.30 4.62
C VAL A 237 -9.70 3.01 3.12
N ASN A 238 -10.32 3.89 2.34
CA ASN A 238 -10.28 3.80 0.87
C ASN A 238 -8.84 3.87 0.36
N ALA A 239 -8.61 3.39 -0.86
CA ALA A 239 -7.28 3.36 -1.44
C ALA A 239 -6.71 4.79 -1.55
N LEU A 240 -5.42 4.93 -1.26
CA LEU A 240 -4.72 6.18 -1.56
C LEU A 240 -4.60 6.34 -3.08
N THR A 241 -4.58 7.58 -3.54
CA THR A 241 -4.35 7.96 -4.94
C THR A 241 -3.16 8.90 -5.04
N VAL A 242 -2.53 8.94 -6.22
CA VAL A 242 -1.40 9.83 -6.51
C VAL A 242 -1.60 10.55 -7.83
N THR A 243 -1.23 11.83 -7.87
CA THR A 243 -1.18 12.61 -9.11
C THR A 243 0.25 13.11 -9.32
N PRO A 244 1.05 12.47 -10.18
CA PRO A 244 2.43 12.86 -10.41
C PRO A 244 2.55 14.05 -11.38
N SER A 245 3.48 14.96 -11.07
CA SER A 245 4.05 15.97 -11.96
C SER A 245 5.57 15.88 -11.86
N LEU A 246 6.09 14.71 -12.23
CA LEU A 246 7.49 14.32 -12.08
C LEU A 246 8.30 14.67 -13.32
N THR A 247 9.59 14.94 -13.12
CA THR A 247 10.59 15.06 -14.20
C THR A 247 11.56 13.89 -14.14
N GLY A 248 12.28 13.67 -15.23
CA GLY A 248 13.30 12.64 -15.36
C GLY A 248 13.11 11.81 -16.62
N HIS A 249 13.70 10.62 -16.64
CA HIS A 249 13.63 9.71 -17.77
C HIS A 249 12.49 8.69 -17.58
N THR A 250 11.39 8.90 -18.30
CA THR A 250 10.15 8.09 -18.20
C THR A 250 9.64 7.97 -16.75
N PRO A 251 9.46 9.10 -16.03
CA PRO A 251 9.14 9.04 -14.62
C PRO A 251 7.74 8.48 -14.39
N SER A 252 7.58 7.65 -13.36
CA SER A 252 6.29 7.12 -12.94
C SER A 252 6.20 7.05 -11.42
N LEU A 253 4.97 7.19 -10.91
CA LEU A 253 4.63 6.97 -9.52
C LEU A 253 3.29 6.26 -9.46
N THR A 254 3.26 5.12 -8.78
CA THR A 254 2.06 4.34 -8.54
C THR A 254 1.87 4.15 -7.04
N VAL A 255 0.62 3.94 -6.64
CA VAL A 255 0.25 3.56 -5.27
C VAL A 255 -0.65 2.33 -5.33
N THR A 256 -0.39 1.38 -4.45
CA THR A 256 -1.15 0.13 -4.35
C THR A 256 -1.57 -0.07 -2.91
N GLN A 257 -2.87 -0.35 -2.71
CA GLN A 257 -3.39 -0.76 -1.41
C GLN A 257 -3.32 -2.29 -1.31
N ASP A 258 -2.48 -2.78 -0.41
CA ASP A 258 -2.28 -4.21 -0.20
C ASP A 258 -3.37 -4.81 0.71
N ALA A 259 -3.86 -4.01 1.67
CA ALA A 259 -4.90 -4.41 2.61
C ALA A 259 -5.78 -3.23 3.05
N LYS A 260 -7.09 -3.45 3.18
CA LYS A 260 -8.01 -2.54 3.87
C LYS A 260 -8.05 -2.91 5.35
N GLY A 261 -7.90 -1.96 6.27
CA GLY A 261 -7.95 -2.24 7.70
C GLY A 261 -9.22 -3.00 8.08
N ARG A 262 -9.10 -4.01 8.96
CA ARG A 262 -10.20 -4.88 9.33
C ARG A 262 -10.32 -5.00 10.85
N ALA A 263 -11.52 -4.69 11.37
CA ALA A 263 -11.86 -4.79 12.78
C ALA A 263 -11.78 -6.25 13.30
N PRO A 264 -11.51 -6.45 14.60
CA PRO A 264 -11.49 -7.78 15.23
C PRO A 264 -12.85 -8.47 15.16
N PHE A 265 -13.91 -7.65 15.14
CA PHE A 265 -15.29 -8.07 15.20
C PHE A 265 -16.03 -7.72 13.92
N THR A 266 -16.87 -8.65 13.48
CA THR A 266 -17.94 -8.34 12.52
C THR A 266 -19.18 -8.00 13.34
N ILE A 267 -19.74 -6.82 13.11
CA ILE A 267 -20.96 -6.35 13.77
C ILE A 267 -22.14 -6.53 12.81
N TRP A 268 -23.23 -7.14 13.27
CA TRP A 268 -24.48 -7.23 12.53
C TRP A 268 -25.61 -6.59 13.37
N ASP A 269 -26.08 -5.42 12.95
CA ASP A 269 -27.07 -4.61 13.66
C ASP A 269 -28.51 -5.09 13.44
N PHE A 270 -29.35 -4.95 14.47
CA PHE A 270 -30.78 -5.19 14.39
C PHE A 270 -31.56 -3.90 14.13
N ASP A 271 -32.56 -3.99 13.26
CA ASP A 271 -33.63 -3.02 13.16
C ASP A 271 -34.63 -3.22 14.31
N ILE A 272 -34.76 -2.21 15.19
CA ILE A 272 -35.70 -2.22 16.31
C ILE A 272 -36.96 -1.44 15.93
N THR A 273 -38.14 -2.02 16.16
CA THR A 273 -39.44 -1.37 16.00
C THR A 273 -40.37 -1.78 17.15
N GLY A 274 -40.56 -0.87 18.11
CA GLY A 274 -41.35 -1.13 19.32
C GLY A 274 -40.76 -2.29 20.12
N SER A 275 -41.55 -3.35 20.31
CA SER A 275 -41.12 -4.58 20.98
C SER A 275 -40.33 -5.55 20.11
N THR A 276 -40.19 -5.31 18.80
CA THR A 276 -39.56 -6.27 17.88
C THR A 276 -38.18 -5.82 17.44
N ALA A 277 -37.21 -6.73 17.47
CA ALA A 277 -35.91 -6.57 16.84
C ALA A 277 -35.78 -7.57 15.68
N SER A 278 -35.30 -7.12 14.52
CA SER A 278 -35.10 -7.97 13.35
C SER A 278 -33.79 -7.66 12.64
N ILE A 279 -33.17 -8.68 12.05
CA ILE A 279 -31.95 -8.52 11.28
C ILE A 279 -32.03 -9.30 9.96
N LYS A 280 -31.42 -8.72 8.92
CA LYS A 280 -31.15 -9.39 7.65
C LYS A 280 -29.69 -9.15 7.26
N VAL A 281 -28.95 -10.24 7.05
CA VAL A 281 -27.58 -10.20 6.52
C VAL A 281 -27.54 -10.96 5.21
N GLU A 282 -26.95 -10.36 4.18
CA GLU A 282 -26.86 -10.96 2.86
C GLU A 282 -25.90 -12.17 2.86
N SER A 283 -26.13 -13.10 1.94
CA SER A 283 -25.38 -14.35 1.88
C SER A 283 -23.86 -14.19 1.74
N ASP A 284 -23.38 -13.19 0.97
CA ASP A 284 -21.96 -12.94 0.76
C ASP A 284 -21.24 -12.61 2.09
N ASP A 285 -21.90 -11.86 2.98
CA ASP A 285 -21.38 -11.52 4.30
C ASP A 285 -21.51 -12.68 5.30
N CYS A 286 -22.55 -13.50 5.17
CA CYS A 286 -22.67 -14.71 5.98
C CYS A 286 -21.57 -15.72 5.66
N ASP A 287 -21.20 -15.83 4.38
CA ASP A 287 -20.21 -16.77 3.89
C ASP A 287 -18.78 -16.44 4.35
N VAL A 288 -18.47 -15.20 4.71
CA VAL A 288 -17.16 -14.86 5.26
C VAL A 288 -16.96 -15.27 6.71
N ILE A 289 -18.03 -15.67 7.43
CA ILE A 289 -17.96 -16.06 8.83
C ILE A 289 -17.54 -17.53 8.96
N PRO A 290 -16.38 -17.84 9.56
CA PRO A 290 -15.97 -19.22 9.79
C PRO A 290 -16.92 -19.95 10.73
N SER A 291 -17.06 -21.26 10.57
CA SER A 291 -17.74 -22.10 11.56
C SER A 291 -17.01 -22.02 12.91
N ARG A 292 -17.76 -22.10 14.01
CA ARG A 292 -17.30 -21.97 15.40
C ARG A 292 -16.75 -20.60 15.78
N THR A 293 -17.04 -19.56 15.01
CA THR A 293 -16.72 -18.16 15.36
C THR A 293 -17.48 -17.80 16.64
N PRO A 294 -16.80 -17.34 17.71
CA PRO A 294 -17.48 -16.88 18.91
C PRO A 294 -18.34 -15.66 18.56
N TRP A 295 -19.53 -15.59 19.12
CA TRP A 295 -20.40 -14.42 18.99
C TRP A 295 -21.02 -14.05 20.33
N GLN A 296 -21.38 -12.77 20.46
CA GLN A 296 -22.24 -12.27 21.52
C GLN A 296 -23.33 -11.36 20.95
N LEU A 297 -24.51 -11.40 21.56
CA LEU A 297 -25.59 -10.44 21.33
C LEU A 297 -25.43 -9.35 22.38
N VAL A 298 -25.27 -8.11 21.95
CA VAL A 298 -24.98 -6.97 22.82
C VAL A 298 -26.08 -5.95 22.66
N PHE A 299 -26.57 -5.41 23.78
CA PHE A 299 -27.38 -4.21 23.79
C PHE A 299 -26.56 -3.04 24.36
N MET A 300 -26.56 -1.93 23.63
CA MET A 300 -25.82 -0.72 23.99
C MET A 300 -26.85 0.40 24.21
N PRO A 301 -27.14 0.78 25.47
CA PRO A 301 -28.06 1.86 25.77
C PRO A 301 -27.58 3.19 25.16
N ASP A 302 -28.53 4.04 24.77
CA ASP A 302 -28.19 5.36 24.23
C ASP A 302 -27.37 6.20 25.23
N GLY A 303 -26.33 6.88 24.73
CA GLY A 303 -25.40 7.68 25.51
C GLY A 303 -24.20 6.95 26.13
N GLU A 304 -24.07 5.63 25.98
CA GLU A 304 -22.87 4.88 26.40
C GLU A 304 -21.83 4.83 25.27
N ALA A 305 -20.59 5.26 25.55
CA ALA A 305 -19.56 5.44 24.52
C ALA A 305 -18.95 4.13 24.01
N SER A 306 -18.95 3.08 24.84
CA SER A 306 -18.43 1.75 24.51
C SER A 306 -18.72 0.78 25.66
N GLY A 307 -18.80 -0.52 25.37
CA GLY A 307 -18.84 -1.57 26.40
C GLY A 307 -20.03 -2.50 26.21
N GLY A 308 -21.24 -1.93 26.18
CA GLY A 308 -22.50 -2.67 26.01
C GLY A 308 -22.74 -3.77 27.06
N ASP A 309 -24.00 -4.17 27.24
CA ASP A 309 -24.35 -5.31 28.08
C ASP A 309 -24.52 -6.57 27.21
N PRO A 310 -23.68 -7.61 27.37
CA PRO A 310 -23.85 -8.86 26.64
C PRO A 310 -25.08 -9.61 27.16
N ILE A 311 -26.07 -9.79 26.29
CA ILE A 311 -27.34 -10.48 26.58
C ILE A 311 -27.20 -11.99 26.37
N ALA A 312 -26.54 -12.39 25.29
CA ALA A 312 -26.34 -13.79 24.93
C ALA A 312 -24.97 -14.00 24.28
N ARG A 313 -24.51 -15.24 24.25
CA ARG A 313 -23.24 -15.62 23.61
C ARG A 313 -23.27 -17.06 23.14
N GLY A 314 -22.50 -17.36 22.11
CA GLY A 314 -22.42 -18.70 21.57
C GLY A 314 -21.31 -18.85 20.53
N LYS A 315 -21.47 -19.85 19.67
CA LYS A 315 -20.61 -20.04 18.49
C LYS A 315 -21.41 -20.22 17.22
N THR A 316 -20.87 -19.78 16.10
CA THR A 316 -21.48 -20.02 14.79
C THR A 316 -21.31 -21.48 14.37
N TRP A 317 -22.20 -21.97 13.50
CA TRP A 317 -22.12 -23.28 12.86
C TRP A 317 -22.50 -23.12 11.40
N THR A 318 -21.61 -23.52 10.49
CA THR A 318 -21.90 -23.45 9.07
C THR A 318 -22.58 -24.73 8.60
N GLN A 319 -23.68 -24.59 7.85
CA GLN A 319 -24.33 -25.67 7.13
C GLN A 319 -24.08 -25.50 5.62
N GLU A 320 -23.69 -26.57 4.95
CA GLU A 320 -23.58 -26.64 3.49
C GLU A 320 -24.96 -26.78 2.81
#